data_AF-A0A7C7KLY5-F1
#
_entry.id   AF-A0A7C7KLY5-F1
#
_cell.length_a   1.000
_cell.length_b   1.000
_cell.length_c   1.000
_cell.angle_alpha   90.00
_cell.angle_beta   90.00
_cell.angle_gamma   90.00
#
_symmetry.space_group_name_H-M   'P 1'
#
loop_
_entity.id
_entity.type
_entity.pdbx_description
1 polymer ?
#
loop_
_entity_poly.entity_id
_entity_poly.type
_entity_poly.pdbx_seq_one_letter_code
_entity_poly.pdbx_strand_id
1 'polypeptide(L)'
;MVDFDKDALVSTEWLAANMQAPDLRIVDGSYYLPNEGLDPRREFEVQHIPGAVFFDIDEISDPDSDLPHMLPPPHIFSSKVRRLGLGDGLRIVVYDQRGIWSAPRVWWTFRYFGHSEVAVLDGGLPKWLHEGRPVEDGPAVSEERHFTPRANSFLVR
;
A
#
# COMPACT_ATOMS: atom_id res chain seq x y z
N MET A 1 18.28 12.18 0.08
CA MET A 1 17.87 10.89 -0.52
C MET A 1 17.14 10.15 0.60
N VAL A 2 15.90 9.73 0.38
CA VAL A 2 15.16 8.95 1.40
C VAL A 2 15.83 7.58 1.49
N ASP A 3 16.22 7.19 2.70
CA ASP A 3 16.75 5.86 2.99
C ASP A 3 15.56 5.00 3.43
N PHE A 4 14.89 4.31 2.51
CA PHE A 4 13.65 3.58 2.80
C PHE A 4 13.80 2.51 3.90
N ASP A 5 15.02 2.02 4.15
CA ASP A 5 15.28 1.06 5.21
C ASP A 5 15.17 1.70 6.62
N LYS A 6 15.44 3.01 6.73
CA LYS A 6 15.38 3.79 7.98
C LYS A 6 14.19 4.73 8.06
N ASP A 7 13.78 5.29 6.94
CA ASP A 7 12.74 6.31 6.81
C ASP A 7 11.41 5.62 6.51
N ALA A 8 10.59 5.43 7.55
CA ALA A 8 9.25 4.86 7.40
C ALA A 8 8.25 5.82 6.71
N LEU A 9 8.65 7.07 6.48
CA LEU A 9 7.80 8.14 5.94
C LEU A 9 8.45 8.82 4.73
N VAL A 10 7.63 9.14 3.74
CA VAL A 10 7.97 10.05 2.64
C VAL A 10 6.99 11.22 2.59
N SER A 11 7.45 12.41 2.22
CA SER A 11 6.57 13.56 2.05
C SER A 11 5.80 13.51 0.73
N THR A 12 4.67 14.21 0.66
CA THR A 12 3.91 14.49 -0.57
C THR A 12 4.76 15.21 -1.62
N GLU A 13 5.63 16.12 -1.18
CA GLU A 13 6.65 16.78 -2.02
C GLU A 13 7.57 15.76 -2.69
N TRP A 14 8.12 14.82 -1.90
CA TRP A 14 9.01 13.79 -2.40
C TRP A 14 8.28 12.87 -3.38
N LEU A 15 7.08 12.42 -3.02
CA LEU A 15 6.29 11.55 -3.89
C LEU A 15 6.05 12.22 -5.24
N ALA A 16 5.56 13.46 -5.24
CA ALA A 16 5.31 14.23 -6.45
C ALA A 16 6.56 14.39 -7.34
N ALA A 17 7.73 14.62 -6.74
CA ALA A 17 8.99 14.74 -7.47
C ALA A 17 9.50 13.41 -8.07
N ASN A 18 9.01 12.26 -7.60
CA ASN A 18 9.51 10.93 -7.97
C ASN A 18 8.48 10.05 -8.70
N MET A 19 7.24 10.52 -8.93
CA MET A 19 6.15 9.70 -9.50
C MET A 19 6.48 9.05 -10.86
N GLN A 20 7.37 9.68 -11.64
CA GLN A 20 7.76 9.17 -12.97
C GLN A 20 8.87 8.11 -12.91
N ALA A 21 9.36 7.76 -11.72
CA ALA A 21 10.39 6.76 -11.57
C ALA A 21 9.81 5.36 -11.87
N PRO A 22 10.42 4.58 -12.80
CA PRO A 22 9.86 3.30 -13.26
C PRO A 22 9.83 2.22 -12.16
N ASP A 23 10.66 2.39 -11.14
CA ASP A 23 10.80 1.53 -9.97
C ASP A 23 9.93 1.98 -8.78
N LEU A 24 9.11 3.03 -8.90
CA LEU A 24 8.20 3.47 -7.85
C LEU A 24 6.79 2.93 -8.09
N ARG A 25 6.12 2.48 -7.02
CA ARG A 25 4.70 2.12 -7.01
C ARG A 25 3.99 2.77 -5.84
N ILE A 26 2.75 3.16 -6.08
CA ILE A 26 1.89 3.84 -5.10
C ILE A 26 0.76 2.87 -4.75
N VAL A 27 0.47 2.75 -3.46
CA VAL A 27 -0.52 1.80 -2.97
C VAL A 27 -1.51 2.57 -2.10
N ASP A 28 -2.79 2.48 -2.47
CA ASP A 28 -3.88 2.86 -1.58
C ASP A 28 -4.18 1.66 -0.67
N GLY A 29 -3.86 1.81 0.62
CA GLY A 29 -4.11 0.81 1.66
C GLY A 29 -5.34 1.16 2.52
N SER A 30 -6.33 1.85 1.96
CA SER A 30 -7.50 2.32 2.70
C SER A 30 -8.36 1.19 3.23
N TYR A 31 -8.77 1.33 4.50
CA TYR A 31 -9.72 0.46 5.16
C TYR A 31 -10.63 1.28 6.07
N TYR A 32 -11.89 0.87 6.14
CA TYR A 32 -12.90 1.44 7.02
C TYR A 32 -13.51 0.34 7.89
N LEU A 33 -13.90 0.69 9.11
CA LEU A 33 -14.58 -0.27 9.99
C LEU A 33 -15.97 -0.62 9.39
N PRO A 34 -16.45 -1.87 9.58
CA PRO A 34 -17.71 -2.32 8.97
C PRO A 34 -18.94 -1.47 9.32
N ASN A 35 -18.92 -0.81 10.49
CA ASN A 35 -20.02 0.04 10.96
C ASN A 35 -20.04 1.45 10.35
N GLU A 36 -19.03 1.82 9.56
CA GLU A 36 -18.93 3.15 8.95
C GLU A 36 -19.73 3.26 7.64
N GLY A 37 -20.08 2.13 7.02
CA GLY A 37 -20.86 2.10 5.79
C GLY A 37 -20.12 2.69 4.58
N LEU A 38 -18.78 2.75 4.65
CA LEU A 38 -17.92 3.24 3.58
C LEU A 38 -17.27 2.05 2.85
N ASP A 39 -17.14 2.17 1.53
CA ASP A 39 -16.49 1.19 0.67
C ASP A 39 -15.13 1.75 0.21
N PRO A 40 -14.01 1.23 0.73
CA PRO A 40 -12.68 1.75 0.41
C PRO A 40 -12.31 1.58 -1.06
N ARG A 41 -12.79 0.52 -1.72
CA ARG A 41 -12.55 0.29 -3.15
C ARG A 41 -13.28 1.32 -4.00
N ARG A 42 -14.54 1.61 -3.63
CA ARG A 42 -15.32 2.64 -4.31
C ARG A 42 -14.68 4.03 -4.13
N GLU A 43 -14.22 4.37 -2.93
CA GLU A 43 -13.54 5.65 -2.70
C GLU A 43 -12.25 5.77 -3.53
N PHE A 44 -11.48 4.69 -3.64
CA PHE A 44 -10.33 4.63 -4.56
C PHE A 44 -10.74 4.89 -6.01
N GLU A 45 -11.79 4.21 -6.51
CA GLU A 45 -12.28 4.41 -7.88
C GLU A 45 -12.84 5.81 -8.13
N VAL A 46 -13.32 6.51 -7.11
CA VAL A 46 -13.75 7.91 -7.22
C VAL A 46 -12.54 8.85 -7.28
N GLN A 47 -11.52 8.62 -6.46
CA GLN A 47 -10.36 9.48 -6.37
C GLN A 47 -9.16 8.78 -5.73
N HIS A 48 -8.03 8.72 -6.44
CA HIS A 48 -6.77 8.18 -5.95
C HIS A 48 -5.55 8.94 -6.49
N ILE A 49 -4.37 8.69 -5.91
CA ILE A 49 -3.11 9.25 -6.42
C ILE A 49 -2.77 8.59 -7.77
N PRO A 50 -2.32 9.35 -8.80
CA PRO A 50 -2.08 8.82 -10.13
C PRO A 50 -1.16 7.59 -10.15
N GLY A 51 -1.59 6.54 -10.87
CA GLY A 51 -0.87 5.27 -10.96
C GLY A 51 -0.88 4.41 -9.69
N ALA A 52 -1.71 4.74 -8.70
CA ALA A 52 -1.88 3.92 -7.51
C ALA A 52 -2.63 2.62 -7.81
N VAL A 53 -2.35 1.60 -6.99
CA VAL A 53 -3.13 0.35 -6.95
C VAL A 53 -3.81 0.20 -5.61
N PHE A 54 -4.99 -0.44 -5.59
CA PHE A 54 -5.74 -0.66 -4.36
C PHE A 54 -5.30 -1.97 -3.68
N PHE A 55 -4.82 -1.87 -2.44
CA PHE A 55 -4.49 -3.00 -1.58
C PHE A 55 -5.69 -3.29 -0.66
N ASP A 56 -6.39 -4.37 -0.97
CA ASP A 56 -7.55 -4.81 -0.21
C ASP A 56 -7.11 -5.71 0.95
N ILE A 57 -7.11 -5.18 2.17
CA ILE A 57 -6.65 -5.92 3.36
C ILE A 57 -7.56 -7.10 3.70
N ASP A 58 -8.85 -7.04 3.36
CA ASP A 58 -9.76 -8.16 3.59
C ASP A 58 -9.41 -9.31 2.64
N GLU A 59 -9.12 -9.01 1.37
CA GLU A 59 -8.68 -10.02 0.41
C GLU A 59 -7.23 -10.52 0.60
N ILE A 60 -6.36 -9.71 1.20
CA ILE A 60 -4.94 -10.02 1.43
C ILE A 60 -4.72 -10.32 2.91
N SER A 61 -5.55 -11.23 3.42
CA SER A 61 -5.49 -11.76 4.78
C SER A 61 -5.49 -13.29 4.77
N ASP A 62 -5.25 -13.90 5.93
CA ASP A 62 -5.29 -15.35 6.12
C ASP A 62 -6.72 -15.90 5.89
N PRO A 63 -6.96 -16.71 4.84
CA PRO A 63 -8.29 -17.24 4.57
C PRO A 63 -8.74 -18.32 5.55
N ASP A 64 -7.81 -18.92 6.30
CA ASP A 64 -8.09 -20.02 7.23
C ASP A 64 -8.34 -19.53 8.66
N SER A 65 -8.30 -18.21 8.88
CA SER A 65 -8.48 -17.58 10.19
C SER A 65 -9.92 -17.05 10.37
N ASP A 66 -10.52 -17.34 11.52
CA ASP A 66 -11.79 -16.74 11.95
C ASP A 66 -11.62 -15.29 12.45
N LEU A 67 -10.38 -14.83 12.65
CA LEU A 67 -10.06 -13.46 13.03
C LEU A 67 -9.77 -12.60 11.78
N PRO A 68 -10.22 -11.33 11.76
CA PRO A 68 -9.99 -10.43 10.63
C PRO A 68 -8.51 -10.05 10.50
N HIS A 69 -8.07 -9.82 9.25
CA HIS A 69 -6.78 -9.20 8.88
C HIS A 69 -5.54 -9.92 9.40
N MET A 70 -5.65 -11.21 9.69
CA MET A 70 -4.50 -12.04 10.06
C MET A 70 -3.52 -12.13 8.90
N LEU A 71 -2.23 -12.24 9.23
CA LEU A 71 -1.17 -12.32 8.23
C LEU A 71 -1.39 -13.54 7.32
N PRO A 72 -1.50 -13.36 5.99
CA PRO A 72 -1.68 -14.49 5.10
C PRO A 72 -0.44 -15.40 5.07
N PRO A 73 -0.58 -16.67 4.65
CA PRO A 73 0.55 -17.48 4.22
C PRO A 73 1.41 -16.76 3.16
N PRO A 74 2.75 -16.92 3.14
CA PRO A 74 3.64 -16.22 2.21
C PRO A 74 3.26 -16.35 0.72
N HIS A 75 2.78 -17.54 0.32
CA HIS A 75 2.38 -17.80 -1.06
C HIS A 75 1.09 -17.07 -1.46
N ILE A 76 0.15 -16.87 -0.52
CA ILE A 76 -1.06 -16.08 -0.74
C ILE A 76 -0.70 -14.61 -0.87
N PHE A 77 0.12 -14.09 0.04
CA PHE A 77 0.62 -12.71 -0.05
C PHE A 77 1.27 -12.43 -1.41
N SER A 78 2.26 -13.26 -1.78
CA SER A 78 2.94 -13.15 -3.08
C SER A 78 1.94 -13.21 -4.24
N SER A 79 1.03 -14.20 -4.27
CA SER A 79 0.05 -14.30 -5.35
C SER A 79 -0.84 -13.07 -5.48
N LYS A 80 -1.23 -12.44 -4.37
CA LYS A 80 -2.11 -11.27 -4.38
C LYS A 80 -1.37 -10.01 -4.81
N VAL A 81 -0.23 -9.69 -4.18
CA VAL A 81 0.50 -8.44 -4.47
C VAL A 81 1.10 -8.42 -5.87
N ARG A 82 1.48 -9.59 -6.41
CA ARG A 82 1.96 -9.72 -7.79
C ARG A 82 0.93 -9.29 -8.82
N ARG A 83 -0.36 -9.58 -8.58
CA ARG A 83 -1.49 -9.17 -9.45
C ARG A 83 -1.76 -7.68 -9.40
N LEU A 84 -1.31 -7.00 -8.35
CA LEU A 84 -1.33 -5.54 -8.23
C LEU A 84 -0.08 -4.90 -8.87
N GLY A 85 0.77 -5.69 -9.54
CA GLY A 85 2.03 -5.22 -10.11
C GLY A 85 3.06 -4.80 -9.07
N LEU A 86 2.95 -5.28 -7.84
CA LEU A 86 3.91 -5.08 -6.76
C LEU A 86 4.90 -6.24 -6.75
N GLY A 87 6.18 -5.93 -6.61
CA GLY A 87 7.23 -6.89 -6.90
C GLY A 87 8.60 -6.50 -6.34
N ASP A 88 9.55 -7.41 -6.52
CA ASP A 88 10.92 -7.23 -6.08
C ASP A 88 11.59 -6.05 -6.79
N GLY A 89 12.46 -5.33 -6.06
CA GLY A 89 13.21 -4.19 -6.60
C GLY A 89 12.40 -2.92 -6.82
N LEU A 90 11.11 -2.90 -6.45
CA LEU A 90 10.31 -1.68 -6.44
C LEU A 90 10.45 -0.94 -5.11
N ARG A 91 10.36 0.39 -5.16
CA ARG A 91 10.03 1.24 -4.02
C ARG A 91 8.52 1.36 -3.93
N ILE A 92 7.96 1.15 -2.75
CA ILE A 92 6.51 1.19 -2.50
C ILE A 92 6.20 2.36 -1.57
N VAL A 93 5.27 3.22 -1.98
CA VAL A 93 4.71 4.27 -1.11
C VAL A 93 3.26 3.96 -0.86
N VAL A 94 2.92 3.76 0.42
CA VAL A 94 1.57 3.43 0.85
C VAL A 94 0.91 4.67 1.43
N TYR A 95 -0.33 4.95 1.05
CA TYR A 95 -1.17 5.97 1.69
C TYR A 95 -2.53 5.38 2.04
N ASP A 96 -3.35 6.15 2.76
CA ASP A 96 -4.78 5.90 2.89
C ASP A 96 -5.59 7.20 2.78
N GLN A 97 -6.89 7.05 2.57
CA GLN A 97 -7.88 8.11 2.40
C GLN A 97 -8.04 8.99 3.67
N ARG A 98 -7.56 8.55 4.84
CA ARG A 98 -7.69 9.24 6.13
C ARG A 98 -6.41 9.94 6.61
N GLY A 99 -5.31 9.77 5.91
CA GLY A 99 -4.00 10.28 6.28
C GLY A 99 -3.07 9.15 6.70
N ILE A 100 -3.09 8.80 7.99
CA ILE A 100 -2.28 7.71 8.55
C ILE A 100 -3.19 6.89 9.49
N TRP A 101 -3.93 5.95 8.91
CA TRP A 101 -4.85 5.06 9.61
C TRP A 101 -4.53 3.59 9.32
N SER A 102 -4.78 3.14 8.09
CA SER A 102 -4.61 1.74 7.66
C SER A 102 -3.32 1.53 6.86
N ALA A 103 -2.76 2.58 6.24
CA ALA A 103 -1.51 2.49 5.49
C ALA A 103 -0.32 1.88 6.29
N PRO A 104 -0.14 2.18 7.59
CA PRO A 104 0.93 1.54 8.38
C PRO A 104 0.81 0.01 8.48
N ARG A 105 -0.41 -0.55 8.43
CA ARG A 105 -0.60 -2.01 8.44
C ARG A 105 -0.07 -2.64 7.16
N VAL A 106 -0.33 -2.03 6.00
CA VAL A 106 0.19 -2.50 4.71
C VAL A 106 1.71 -2.36 4.67
N TRP A 107 2.26 -1.20 5.08
CA TRP A 107 3.70 -0.97 5.22
C TRP A 107 4.38 -2.07 6.06
N TRP A 108 3.86 -2.35 7.25
CA TRP A 108 4.41 -3.37 8.13
C TRP A 108 4.32 -4.77 7.50
N THR A 109 3.23 -5.07 6.79
CA THR A 109 3.03 -6.36 6.13
C THR A 109 4.08 -6.61 5.05
N PHE A 110 4.41 -5.60 4.22
CA PHE A 110 5.51 -5.71 3.26
C PHE A 110 6.86 -5.98 3.94
N ARG A 111 7.16 -5.28 5.04
CA ARG A 111 8.38 -5.51 5.81
C ARG A 111 8.42 -6.90 6.44
N TYR A 112 7.29 -7.39 6.95
CA TYR A 112 7.15 -8.75 7.46
C TYR A 112 7.52 -9.78 6.39
N PHE A 113 7.10 -9.56 5.13
CA PHE A 113 7.48 -10.40 4.00
C PHE A 113 8.81 -10.02 3.34
N GLY A 114 9.66 -9.26 4.02
CA GLY A 114 11.05 -9.01 3.63
C GLY A 114 11.23 -8.03 2.47
N HIS A 115 10.26 -7.15 2.27
CA HIS A 115 10.35 -6.00 1.37
C HIS A 115 10.55 -4.73 2.21
N SER A 116 11.80 -4.28 2.30
CA SER A 116 12.21 -3.12 3.11
C SER A 116 12.01 -1.77 2.42
N GLU A 117 12.00 -1.74 1.08
CA GLU A 117 11.83 -0.53 0.27
C GLU A 117 10.36 -0.05 0.24
N VAL A 118 9.78 0.15 1.43
CA VAL A 118 8.39 0.57 1.62
C VAL A 118 8.28 1.67 2.66
N ALA A 119 7.54 2.73 2.34
CA ALA A 119 7.29 3.87 3.22
C ALA A 119 5.82 4.28 3.20
N VAL A 120 5.37 4.97 4.23
CA VAL A 120 4.04 5.57 4.31
C VAL A 120 4.11 7.04 3.84
N LEU A 121 3.10 7.49 3.10
CA LEU A 121 2.95 8.89 2.70
C LEU A 121 2.55 9.74 3.91
N ASP A 122 3.44 10.63 4.35
CA ASP A 122 3.20 11.54 5.47
C ASP A 122 2.05 12.50 5.16
N GLY A 123 0.92 12.28 5.84
CA GLY A 123 -0.34 13.03 5.67
C GLY A 123 -1.34 12.41 4.70
N GLY A 124 -1.00 11.28 4.07
CA GLY A 124 -1.86 10.51 3.17
C GLY A 124 -2.53 11.31 2.05
N LEU A 125 -3.66 10.80 1.56
CA LEU A 125 -4.44 11.49 0.52
C LEU A 125 -4.97 12.87 0.98
N PRO A 126 -5.41 13.09 2.24
CA PRO A 126 -5.90 14.39 2.66
C PRO A 126 -4.90 15.53 2.46
N LYS A 127 -3.62 15.30 2.79
CA LYS A 127 -2.56 16.30 2.56
C LYS A 127 -2.25 16.47 1.07
N TRP A 128 -2.23 15.37 0.31
CA TRP A 128 -2.04 15.40 -1.15
C TRP A 128 -3.09 16.29 -1.84
N LEU A 129 -4.36 16.14 -1.45
CA LEU A 129 -5.48 16.96 -1.93
C LEU A 129 -5.38 18.41 -1.47
N HIS A 130 -5.04 18.64 -0.20
CA HIS A 130 -4.87 19.99 0.35
C HIS A 130 -3.80 20.80 -0.39
N GLU A 131 -2.74 20.12 -0.84
CA GLU A 131 -1.66 20.72 -1.63
C GLU A 131 -2.02 20.88 -3.12
N GLY A 132 -3.24 20.54 -3.53
CA GLY A 132 -3.72 20.71 -4.91
C GLY A 132 -3.04 19.80 -5.92
N ARG A 133 -2.54 18.64 -5.49
CA ARG A 133 -1.80 17.71 -6.36
C ARG A 133 -2.75 16.85 -7.21
N PRO A 134 -2.29 16.35 -8.37
CA PRO A 134 -3.14 15.61 -9.31
C PRO A 134 -3.72 14.32 -8.74
N VAL A 135 -4.89 13.91 -9.23
CA VAL A 135 -5.59 12.67 -8.87
C VAL A 135 -6.14 11.99 -10.13
N GLU A 136 -6.42 10.69 -10.02
CA GLU A 136 -7.08 9.88 -11.03
C GLU A 136 -8.38 9.27 -10.48
N ASP A 137 -9.24 8.82 -11.38
CA ASP A 137 -10.47 8.08 -11.12
C ASP A 137 -10.52 6.81 -11.98
N GLY A 138 -11.39 5.88 -11.61
CA GLY A 138 -11.55 4.58 -12.25
C GLY A 138 -10.70 3.46 -11.62
N PRO A 139 -10.72 2.27 -12.23
CA PRO A 139 -10.04 1.09 -11.68
C PRO A 139 -8.52 1.18 -11.84
N ALA A 140 -7.81 0.53 -10.91
CA ALA A 140 -6.36 0.42 -10.98
C ALA A 140 -5.92 -0.39 -12.22
N VAL A 141 -4.88 0.07 -12.90
CA VAL A 141 -4.25 -0.64 -14.01
C VAL A 141 -2.85 -1.07 -13.59
N SER A 142 -2.57 -2.38 -13.67
CA SER A 142 -1.25 -2.91 -13.36
C SER A 142 -0.91 -4.13 -14.20
N GLU A 143 0.39 -4.31 -14.45
CA GLU A 143 0.93 -5.53 -15.06
C GLU A 143 1.52 -6.40 -13.97
N GLU A 144 1.32 -7.72 -14.07
CA GLU A 144 1.84 -8.64 -13.06
C GLU A 144 3.35 -8.53 -12.90
N ARG A 145 3.82 -8.62 -11.65
CA ARG A 145 5.24 -8.67 -11.31
C ARG A 145 5.59 -9.91 -10.52
N HIS A 146 6.90 -10.17 -10.35
CA HIS A 146 7.37 -11.21 -9.45
C HIS A 146 7.62 -10.62 -8.06
N PHE A 147 7.23 -11.35 -7.01
CA PHE A 147 7.45 -10.97 -5.62
C PHE A 147 7.93 -12.20 -4.84
N THR A 148 9.08 -12.07 -4.18
CA THR A 148 9.69 -13.14 -3.38
C THR A 148 9.42 -12.90 -1.89
N PRO A 149 8.43 -13.57 -1.28
CA PRO A 149 8.10 -13.35 0.12
C PRO A 149 9.15 -13.99 1.04
N ARG A 150 9.67 -13.20 1.97
CA ARG A 150 10.64 -13.63 2.99
C ARG A 150 10.08 -13.28 4.37
N ALA A 151 9.22 -14.16 4.90
CA ALA A 151 8.57 -13.96 6.19
C ALA A 151 9.60 -13.84 7.33
N ASN A 152 9.49 -12.78 8.12
CA ASN A 152 10.34 -12.51 9.27
C ASN A 152 9.54 -12.62 10.57
N SER A 153 9.54 -13.81 11.16
CA SER A 153 8.80 -14.10 12.39
C SER A 153 9.26 -13.26 13.60
N PHE A 154 10.47 -12.67 13.59
CA PHE A 154 10.93 -11.80 14.67
C PHE A 154 10.19 -10.45 14.76
N LEU A 155 9.43 -10.08 13.72
CA LEU A 155 8.57 -8.89 13.73
C LEU A 155 7.19 -9.14 14.36
N VAL A 156 6.88 -10.40 14.69
CA VAL A 156 5.68 -10.80 15.44
C VAL A 156 6.13 -11.08 16.88
N ARG A 157 5.45 -10.48 17.86
CA ARG A 157 5.75 -10.64 19.29
C ARG A 157 4.55 -11.17 20.03
#